data_AF-A0A0F2S8I8-F1
#
_entry.id   AF-A0A0F2S8I8-F1
#
_cell.length_a   1.000
_cell.length_b   1.000
_cell.length_c   1.000
_cell.angle_alpha   90.00
_cell.angle_beta   90.00
_cell.angle_gamma   90.00
#
_symmetry.space_group_name_H-M   'P 1'
#
loop_
_entity.id
_entity.type
_entity.pdbx_description
1 polymer ?
#
loop_
_entity_poly.entity_id
_entity_poly.type
_entity_poly.pdbx_seq_one_letter_code
_entity_poly.pdbx_strand_id
1 'polypeptide(L)'
;MARRKTSFDEPKVARFLKEGRGVGRCADYKPWLTIQDVPSSGREHRVFSRKTGRIHHLLSDIEWRLFLHLEWCDAVLDIREQFPLDRVITARIADTLGVRHPQDVASKTPLVMTTDFVVDVLRNGQLAVEALAVKPAAELDKRRPLEKLQMERLYWTGKGIPWRIVTEREFQA
;
A
#
# COMPACT_ATOMS: atom_id res chain seq x y z
N MET A 1 -18.01 -13.55 -16.46
CA MET A 1 -16.60 -13.95 -16.23
C MET A 1 -16.47 -14.48 -14.81
N ALA A 2 -15.90 -15.66 -14.61
CA ALA A 2 -15.73 -16.25 -13.27
C ALA A 2 -14.83 -15.36 -12.42
N ARG A 3 -15.27 -14.98 -11.21
CA ARG A 3 -14.43 -14.26 -10.24
C ARG A 3 -13.24 -15.14 -9.90
N ARG A 4 -12.02 -14.65 -10.12
CA ARG A 4 -10.78 -15.33 -9.70
C ARG A 4 -10.81 -15.54 -8.19
N LYS A 5 -10.28 -16.68 -7.71
CA LYS A 5 -10.07 -16.92 -6.27
C LYS A 5 -9.24 -15.77 -5.67
N THR A 6 -9.81 -15.07 -4.70
CA THR A 6 -9.17 -13.95 -4.00
C THR A 6 -8.16 -14.42 -2.95
N SER A 7 -8.27 -15.66 -2.46
CA SER A 7 -7.32 -16.25 -1.51
C SER A 7 -5.87 -16.14 -2.02
N PHE A 8 -4.97 -15.88 -1.08
CA PHE A 8 -3.52 -15.84 -1.29
C PHE A 8 -2.89 -17.12 -0.78
N ASP A 9 -2.13 -17.79 -1.63
CA ASP A 9 -1.30 -18.95 -1.30
C ASP A 9 0.15 -18.69 -1.78
N GLU A 10 1.09 -19.54 -1.36
CA GLU A 10 2.50 -19.40 -1.74
C GLU A 10 2.71 -19.44 -3.27
N PRO A 11 2.01 -20.29 -4.07
CA PRO A 11 2.09 -20.23 -5.53
C PRO A 11 1.68 -18.87 -6.12
N LYS A 12 0.62 -18.23 -5.60
CA LYS A 12 0.20 -16.89 -6.05
C LYS A 12 1.23 -15.83 -5.69
N VAL A 13 1.80 -15.89 -4.48
CA VAL A 13 2.89 -14.98 -4.06
C VAL A 13 4.10 -15.14 -4.98
N ALA A 14 4.54 -16.37 -5.23
CA ALA A 14 5.66 -16.66 -6.12
C ALA A 14 5.41 -16.15 -7.55
N ARG A 15 4.17 -16.30 -8.06
CA ARG A 15 3.78 -15.75 -9.35
C ARG A 15 3.89 -14.22 -9.37
N PHE A 16 3.39 -13.52 -8.35
CA PHE A 16 3.46 -12.05 -8.27
C PHE A 16 4.90 -11.55 -8.26
N LEU A 17 5.78 -12.23 -7.54
CA LEU A 17 7.22 -11.94 -7.56
C LEU A 17 7.80 -12.14 -8.97
N LYS A 18 7.47 -13.23 -9.66
CA LYS A 18 7.91 -13.50 -11.04
C LYS A 18 7.40 -12.46 -12.04
N GLU A 19 6.21 -11.90 -11.82
CA GLU A 19 5.64 -10.81 -12.62
C GLU A 19 6.33 -9.45 -12.39
N GLY A 20 7.18 -9.35 -11.36
CA GLY A 20 7.88 -8.13 -10.98
C GLY A 20 6.99 -7.15 -10.21
N ARG A 21 5.96 -7.63 -9.49
CA ARG A 21 5.11 -6.76 -8.68
C ARG A 21 5.87 -6.19 -7.49
N GLY A 22 5.66 -4.91 -7.21
CA GLY A 22 6.40 -4.11 -6.23
C GLY A 22 7.73 -3.55 -6.72
N VAL A 23 8.12 -3.84 -7.96
CA VAL A 23 9.39 -3.42 -8.56
C VAL A 23 9.12 -2.38 -9.65
N GLY A 24 10.10 -1.53 -9.90
CA GLY A 24 10.05 -0.47 -10.90
C GLY A 24 9.80 0.91 -10.30
N ARG A 25 9.76 1.91 -11.18
CA ARG A 25 9.47 3.32 -10.88
C ARG A 25 8.60 3.89 -12.00
N CYS A 26 7.83 4.92 -11.70
CA CYS A 26 6.97 5.62 -12.66
C CYS A 26 6.16 4.61 -13.51
N ALA A 27 6.35 4.62 -14.84
CA ALA A 27 5.59 3.81 -15.79
C ALA A 27 5.86 2.30 -15.64
N ASP A 28 7.04 1.93 -15.15
CA ASP A 28 7.48 0.54 -15.01
C ASP A 28 7.05 -0.09 -13.68
N TYR A 29 6.59 0.72 -12.72
CA TYR A 29 6.15 0.20 -11.44
C TYR A 29 4.85 -0.60 -11.57
N LYS A 30 4.85 -1.79 -10.97
CA LYS A 30 3.67 -2.66 -10.89
C LYS A 30 3.21 -2.79 -9.43
N PRO A 31 1.99 -2.36 -9.06
CA PRO A 31 1.52 -2.48 -7.68
C PRO A 31 1.40 -3.94 -7.24
N TRP A 32 1.58 -4.21 -5.95
CA TRP A 32 1.41 -5.57 -5.42
C TRP A 32 -0.02 -6.07 -5.58
N LEU A 33 -0.98 -5.20 -5.22
CA LEU A 33 -2.40 -5.46 -5.34
C LEU A 33 -2.99 -4.61 -6.46
N THR A 34 -3.85 -5.23 -7.27
CA THR A 34 -4.73 -4.52 -8.21
C THR A 34 -6.18 -4.67 -7.75
N ILE A 35 -7.07 -3.91 -8.39
CA ILE A 35 -8.53 -4.03 -8.19
C ILE A 35 -9.07 -5.45 -8.44
N GLN A 36 -8.32 -6.32 -9.14
CA GLN A 36 -8.73 -7.71 -9.39
C GLN A 36 -8.30 -8.68 -8.29
N ASP A 37 -7.38 -8.28 -7.41
CA ASP A 37 -6.72 -9.16 -6.46
C ASP A 37 -7.39 -9.17 -5.09
N VAL A 38 -8.21 -8.15 -4.80
CA VAL A 38 -8.92 -8.00 -3.53
C VAL A 38 -10.44 -8.09 -3.74
N PRO A 39 -11.20 -8.57 -2.75
CA PRO A 39 -12.65 -8.45 -2.78
C PRO A 39 -13.04 -6.97 -2.67
N SER A 40 -13.87 -6.50 -3.61
CA SER A 40 -14.49 -5.17 -3.49
C SER A 40 -15.28 -5.09 -2.19
N SER A 41 -14.84 -4.21 -1.30
CA SER A 41 -15.55 -3.80 -0.08
C SER A 41 -16.15 -2.39 -0.21
N GLY A 42 -15.93 -1.75 -1.36
CA GLY A 42 -16.33 -0.40 -1.69
C GLY A 42 -16.00 -0.06 -3.14
N ARG A 43 -16.00 1.23 -3.46
CA ARG A 43 -15.68 1.71 -4.81
C ARG A 43 -14.17 1.68 -5.04
N GLU A 44 -13.80 1.08 -6.16
CA GLU A 44 -12.43 0.97 -6.66
C GLU A 44 -12.24 1.91 -7.86
N HIS A 45 -11.01 2.37 -8.07
CA HIS A 45 -10.69 3.33 -9.13
C HIS A 45 -9.51 2.86 -9.97
N ARG A 46 -9.59 3.12 -11.27
CA ARG A 46 -8.48 3.02 -12.22
C ARG A 46 -8.29 4.37 -12.86
N VAL A 47 -7.19 5.03 -12.54
CA VAL A 47 -6.95 6.42 -12.96
C VAL A 47 -5.58 6.53 -13.61
N PHE A 48 -5.51 7.18 -14.76
CA PHE A 48 -4.25 7.47 -15.43
C PHE A 48 -3.55 8.65 -14.74
N SER A 49 -2.27 8.49 -14.40
CA SER A 49 -1.40 9.54 -13.90
C SER A 49 -0.55 10.08 -15.05
N ARG A 50 -0.53 11.40 -15.22
CA ARG A 50 0.40 12.06 -16.15
C ARG A 50 1.81 12.07 -15.58
N LYS A 51 1.97 12.16 -14.25
CA LYS A 51 3.28 12.13 -13.58
C LYS A 51 4.00 10.80 -13.79
N THR A 52 3.29 9.69 -13.62
CA THR A 52 3.91 8.36 -13.69
C THR A 52 3.74 7.68 -15.04
N GLY A 53 2.85 8.17 -15.92
CA GLY A 53 2.62 7.59 -17.25
C GLY A 53 1.94 6.22 -17.24
N ARG A 54 1.23 5.87 -16.16
CA ARG A 54 0.52 4.58 -16.02
C ARG A 54 -0.83 4.72 -15.34
N ILE A 55 -1.62 3.64 -15.40
CA ILE A 55 -2.88 3.52 -14.67
C ILE A 55 -2.59 3.04 -13.25
N HIS A 56 -3.07 3.79 -12.27
CA HIS A 56 -3.02 3.43 -10.85
C HIS A 56 -4.25 2.61 -10.46
N HIS A 57 -4.06 1.72 -9.49
CA HIS A 57 -5.12 0.85 -8.95
C HIS A 57 -5.42 1.22 -7.50
N LEU A 58 -6.54 1.91 -7.28
CA LEU A 58 -6.92 2.44 -5.97
C LEU A 58 -8.12 1.66 -5.43
N LEU A 59 -8.02 1.20 -4.19
CA LEU A 59 -8.92 0.23 -3.59
C LEU A 59 -10.00 0.88 -2.71
N SER A 60 -9.99 2.21 -2.60
CA SER A 60 -10.98 2.98 -1.84
C SER A 60 -11.13 4.41 -2.35
N ASP A 61 -12.22 5.08 -1.95
CA ASP A 61 -12.43 6.50 -2.23
C ASP A 61 -11.42 7.42 -1.51
N ILE A 62 -10.93 7.01 -0.33
CA ILE A 62 -9.93 7.78 0.42
C ILE A 62 -8.58 7.72 -0.32
N GLU A 63 -8.20 6.54 -0.83
CA GLU A 63 -7.02 6.40 -1.69
C GLU A 63 -7.14 7.23 -2.97
N TRP A 64 -8.33 7.24 -3.59
CA TRP A 64 -8.58 8.06 -4.77
C TRP A 64 -8.40 9.56 -4.49
N ARG A 65 -8.97 10.06 -3.38
CA ARG A 65 -8.79 11.47 -2.98
C ARG A 65 -7.32 11.78 -2.73
N LEU A 66 -6.62 10.95 -1.95
CA LEU A 66 -5.19 11.14 -1.69
C LEU A 66 -4.38 11.15 -3.00
N PHE A 67 -4.65 10.20 -3.91
CA PHE A 67 -4.00 10.14 -5.20
C PHE A 67 -4.18 11.44 -5.99
N LEU A 68 -5.37 12.04 -6.02
CA LEU A 68 -5.59 13.32 -6.71
C LEU A 68 -4.72 14.45 -6.14
N HIS A 69 -4.57 14.52 -4.81
CA HIS A 69 -3.68 15.51 -4.19
C HIS A 69 -2.21 15.27 -4.56
N LEU A 70 -1.77 14.01 -4.57
CA LEU A 70 -0.41 13.63 -4.96
C LEU A 70 -0.16 13.92 -6.45
N GLU A 71 -1.13 13.62 -7.31
CA GLU A 71 -1.07 13.88 -8.75
C GLU A 71 -1.06 15.38 -9.07
N TRP A 72 -1.68 16.22 -8.24
CA TRP A 72 -1.70 17.67 -8.43
C TRP A 72 -0.44 18.37 -7.90
N CYS A 73 0.22 17.81 -6.87
CA CYS A 73 1.37 18.43 -6.25
C CYS A 73 2.61 18.40 -7.15
N ASP A 74 3.12 19.57 -7.58
CA ASP A 74 4.30 19.68 -8.46
C ASP A 74 5.56 19.04 -7.88
N ALA A 75 5.72 19.05 -6.56
CA ALA A 75 6.86 18.45 -5.88
C ALA A 75 6.86 16.91 -5.96
N VAL A 76 5.72 16.26 -6.22
CA VAL A 76 5.65 14.80 -6.34
C VAL A 76 6.16 14.36 -7.70
N LEU A 77 7.14 13.44 -7.71
CA LEU A 77 7.81 12.94 -8.91
C LEU A 77 7.38 11.51 -9.27
N ASP A 78 7.15 10.65 -8.28
CA ASP A 78 6.66 9.29 -8.48
C ASP A 78 5.65 8.91 -7.39
N ILE A 79 4.70 8.07 -7.75
CA ILE A 79 3.64 7.56 -6.89
C ILE A 79 3.62 6.05 -7.10
N ARG A 80 3.80 5.28 -6.03
CA ARG A 80 3.82 3.82 -6.04
C ARG A 80 2.79 3.30 -5.05
N GLU A 81 1.62 2.96 -5.55
CA GLU A 81 0.51 2.44 -4.77
C GLU A 81 0.71 0.96 -4.43
N GLN A 82 0.10 0.52 -3.33
CA GLN A 82 0.08 -0.88 -2.91
C GLN A 82 1.50 -1.49 -2.86
N PHE A 83 2.43 -0.77 -2.24
CA PHE A 83 3.85 -1.11 -2.20
C PHE A 83 4.11 -2.27 -1.24
N PRO A 84 4.65 -3.41 -1.71
CA PRO A 84 4.82 -4.58 -0.87
C PRO A 84 5.95 -4.40 0.14
N LEU A 85 5.72 -4.89 1.35
CA LEU A 85 6.70 -4.93 2.43
C LEU A 85 7.33 -6.32 2.49
N ASP A 86 8.62 -6.37 2.82
CA ASP A 86 9.33 -7.64 2.97
C ASP A 86 8.68 -8.50 4.07
N ARG A 87 8.25 -9.72 3.69
CA ARG A 87 7.58 -10.67 4.58
C ARG A 87 8.44 -11.14 5.74
N VAL A 88 9.74 -11.28 5.54
CA VAL A 88 10.67 -11.71 6.60
C VAL A 88 10.82 -10.61 7.63
N ILE A 89 10.96 -9.36 7.18
CA ILE A 89 11.05 -8.20 8.08
C ILE A 89 9.73 -8.01 8.85
N THR A 90 8.60 -8.02 8.15
CA THR A 90 7.28 -7.84 8.78
C THR A 90 6.93 -8.97 9.75
N ALA A 91 7.32 -10.22 9.47
CA ALA A 91 7.20 -11.32 10.42
C ALA A 91 8.00 -11.08 11.71
N ARG A 92 9.27 -10.70 11.60
CA ARG A 92 10.11 -10.36 12.77
C ARG A 92 9.55 -9.20 13.58
N ILE A 93 9.01 -8.18 12.90
CA ILE A 93 8.33 -7.06 13.57
C ILE A 93 7.09 -7.55 14.32
N ALA A 94 6.29 -8.44 13.74
CA ALA A 94 5.12 -9.02 14.39
C ALA A 94 5.50 -9.75 15.68
N ASP A 95 6.54 -10.59 15.61
CA ASP A 95 7.07 -11.34 16.75
C ASP A 95 7.57 -10.40 17.85
N THR A 96 8.33 -9.36 17.47
CA THR A 96 8.84 -8.34 18.41
C THR A 96 7.72 -7.57 19.11
N LEU A 97 6.64 -7.28 18.40
CA LEU A 97 5.46 -6.61 18.95
C LEU A 97 4.54 -7.57 19.74
N GLY A 98 4.77 -8.89 19.69
CA GLY A 98 3.87 -9.87 20.27
C GLY A 98 2.49 -9.91 19.61
N VAL A 99 2.39 -9.54 18.33
CA VAL A 99 1.13 -9.52 17.56
C VAL A 99 1.12 -10.57 16.48
N ARG A 100 -0.07 -11.05 16.09
CA ARG A 100 -0.19 -12.03 15.01
C ARG A 100 0.09 -11.39 13.65
N HIS A 101 1.06 -11.93 12.91
CA HIS A 101 1.29 -11.54 11.53
C HIS A 101 0.04 -11.79 10.66
N PRO A 102 -0.32 -10.91 9.71
CA PRO A 102 -1.43 -11.14 8.79
C PRO A 102 -1.28 -12.44 7.99
N GLN A 103 -2.38 -13.19 7.85
CA GLN A 103 -2.44 -14.46 7.13
C GLN A 103 -3.74 -14.53 6.32
N ASP A 104 -3.70 -15.23 5.19
CA ASP A 104 -4.89 -15.58 4.43
C ASP A 104 -5.80 -16.49 5.27
N VAL A 105 -7.11 -16.26 5.20
CA VAL A 105 -8.06 -17.00 6.04
C VAL A 105 -8.15 -18.47 5.65
N ALA A 106 -8.04 -18.78 4.36
CA ALA A 106 -8.24 -20.11 3.81
C ALA A 106 -6.94 -20.93 3.79
N SER A 107 -5.87 -20.38 3.20
CA SER A 107 -4.59 -21.10 3.05
C SER A 107 -3.71 -21.03 4.30
N LYS A 108 -3.98 -20.09 5.22
CA LYS A 108 -3.11 -19.72 6.35
C LYS A 108 -1.74 -19.17 5.94
N THR A 109 -1.52 -18.93 4.65
CA THR A 109 -0.28 -18.34 4.13
C THR A 109 -0.08 -16.94 4.72
N PRO A 110 1.10 -16.61 5.28
CA PRO A 110 1.42 -15.26 5.69
C PRO A 110 1.34 -14.28 4.50
N LEU A 111 0.58 -13.21 4.66
CA LEU A 111 0.33 -12.26 3.58
C LEU A 111 1.54 -11.33 3.40
N VAL A 112 1.84 -10.96 2.15
CA VAL A 112 2.67 -9.78 1.89
C VAL A 112 1.87 -8.55 2.28
N MET A 113 2.29 -7.84 3.33
CA MET A 113 1.70 -6.55 3.70
C MET A 113 2.03 -5.51 2.63
N THR A 114 1.17 -4.51 2.48
CA THR A 114 1.39 -3.39 1.57
C THR A 114 1.22 -2.07 2.31
N THR A 115 1.98 -1.07 1.88
CA THR A 115 1.72 0.34 2.16
C THR A 115 0.90 0.92 1.02
N ASP A 116 -0.12 1.71 1.36
CA ASP A 116 -1.09 2.20 0.38
C ASP A 116 -0.42 3.12 -0.67
N PHE A 117 0.49 4.02 -0.25
CA PHE A 117 1.33 4.79 -1.17
C PHE A 117 2.77 4.98 -0.67
N VAL A 118 3.74 4.81 -1.57
CA VAL A 118 5.11 5.29 -1.41
C VAL A 118 5.35 6.36 -2.47
N VAL A 119 5.72 7.55 -2.03
CA VAL A 119 5.85 8.72 -2.90
C VAL A 119 7.26 9.27 -2.87
N ASP A 120 7.75 9.67 -4.04
CA ASP A 120 9.01 10.35 -4.21
C ASP A 120 8.71 11.85 -4.38
N VAL A 121 9.24 12.68 -3.48
CA VAL A 121 8.93 14.11 -3.37
C VAL A 121 10.21 14.93 -3.42
N LEU A 122 10.23 15.98 -4.23
CA LEU A 122 11.31 16.95 -4.26
C LEU A 122 11.12 17.98 -3.14
N ARG A 123 12.02 17.99 -2.16
CA ARG A 123 12.03 18.94 -1.03
C ARG A 123 13.34 19.71 -1.05
N ASN A 124 13.27 21.04 -1.21
CA ASN A 124 14.46 21.91 -1.26
C ASN A 124 15.52 21.43 -2.28
N GLY A 125 15.09 20.92 -3.44
CA GLY A 125 15.96 20.38 -4.47
C GLY A 125 16.52 18.97 -4.20
N GLN A 126 16.17 18.34 -3.08
CA GLN A 126 16.59 16.98 -2.73
C GLN A 126 15.42 15.99 -2.84
N LEU A 127 15.71 14.79 -3.33
CA LEU A 127 14.74 13.71 -3.40
C LEU A 127 14.51 13.13 -1.99
N ALA A 128 13.26 13.19 -1.54
CA ALA A 128 12.80 12.55 -0.33
C ALA A 128 11.79 11.45 -0.68
N VAL A 129 11.70 10.42 0.17
CA VAL A 129 10.72 9.34 0.04
C VAL A 129 9.82 9.36 1.27
N GLU A 130 8.52 9.20 1.07
CA GLU A 130 7.53 9.14 2.14
C GLU A 130 6.58 7.96 1.93
N ALA A 131 6.16 7.33 3.03
CA ALA A 131 5.22 6.24 3.05
C ALA A 131 3.89 6.66 3.70
N LEU A 132 2.78 6.36 3.06
CA LEU A 132 1.45 6.79 3.47
C LEU A 132 0.53 5.57 3.60
N ALA A 133 0.02 5.36 4.81
CA ALA A 133 -1.05 4.41 5.05
C ALA A 133 -2.40 5.13 5.01
N VAL A 134 -3.37 4.60 4.28
CA VAL A 134 -4.71 5.15 4.15
C VAL A 134 -5.68 4.32 4.94
N LYS A 135 -6.40 4.93 5.89
CA LYS A 135 -7.42 4.23 6.67
C LYS A 135 -8.59 5.15 6.99
N PRO A 136 -9.85 4.65 6.99
CA PRO A 136 -10.95 5.38 7.56
C PRO A 136 -10.67 5.75 9.01
N ALA A 137 -11.03 6.95 9.45
CA ALA A 137 -10.74 7.39 10.81
C ALA A 137 -11.36 6.45 11.87
N ALA A 138 -12.56 5.90 11.59
CA ALA A 138 -13.24 4.95 12.46
C ALA A 138 -12.51 3.58 12.59
N GLU A 139 -11.60 3.24 11.68
CA GLU A 139 -10.76 2.03 11.82
C GLU A 139 -9.63 2.24 12.84
N LEU A 140 -9.29 3.49 13.16
CA LEU A 140 -8.20 3.82 14.10
C LEU A 140 -8.58 3.54 15.56
N ASP A 141 -9.86 3.30 15.86
CA ASP A 141 -10.32 2.88 17.19
C ASP A 141 -10.26 1.35 17.37
N LYS A 142 -9.96 0.61 16.30
CA LYS A 142 -9.97 -0.85 16.31
C LYS A 142 -8.56 -1.40 16.52
N ARG A 143 -8.43 -2.33 17.47
CA ARG A 143 -7.14 -2.97 17.81
C ARG A 143 -6.43 -3.58 16.60
N ARG A 144 -7.15 -4.37 15.78
CA ARG A 144 -6.51 -5.13 14.70
C ARG A 144 -5.94 -4.24 13.58
N PRO A 145 -6.65 -3.21 13.07
CA PRO A 145 -6.05 -2.20 12.21
C PRO A 145 -4.83 -1.52 12.83
N LEU A 146 -4.89 -1.10 14.10
CA LEU A 146 -3.77 -0.46 14.79
C LEU A 146 -2.53 -1.37 14.88
N GLU A 147 -2.69 -2.66 15.17
CA GLU A 147 -1.58 -3.62 15.16
C GLU A 147 -0.88 -3.65 13.80
N LYS A 148 -1.62 -3.69 12.70
CA LYS A 148 -1.06 -3.71 11.33
C LYS A 148 -0.36 -2.39 11.00
N LEU A 149 -0.96 -1.26 11.37
CA LEU A 149 -0.38 0.07 11.18
C LEU A 149 0.93 0.22 11.97
N GLN A 150 0.99 -0.32 13.19
CA GLN A 150 2.21 -0.30 13.99
C GLN A 150 3.33 -1.13 13.35
N MET A 151 3.00 -2.30 12.78
CA MET A 151 3.96 -3.12 12.03
C MET A 151 4.52 -2.36 10.83
N GLU A 152 3.65 -1.69 10.06
CA GLU A 152 4.03 -0.87 8.91
C GLU A 152 4.90 0.34 9.32
N ARG A 153 4.52 1.05 10.39
CA ARG A 153 5.29 2.15 10.95
C ARG A 153 6.71 1.72 11.31
N LEU A 154 6.87 0.59 12.01
CA LEU A 154 8.19 0.07 12.39
C LEU A 154 9.01 -0.36 11.17
N TYR A 155 8.37 -0.93 10.15
CA TYR A 155 9.04 -1.29 8.91
C TYR A 155 9.70 -0.08 8.24
N TRP A 156 8.98 1.03 8.10
CA TRP A 156 9.50 2.25 7.48
C TRP A 156 10.47 3.02 8.38
N THR A 157 10.19 3.06 9.69
CA THR A 157 11.12 3.65 10.68
C THR A 157 12.48 2.96 10.65
N GLY A 158 12.50 1.62 10.54
CA GLY A 158 13.74 0.85 10.41
C GLY A 158 14.52 1.13 9.12
N LYS A 159 13.89 1.78 8.12
CA LYS A 159 14.51 2.23 6.87
C LYS A 159 14.84 3.73 6.88
N GLY A 160 14.56 4.45 7.97
CA GLY A 160 14.72 5.90 8.05
C GLY A 160 13.76 6.68 7.14
N ILE A 161 12.66 6.06 6.69
CA ILE A 161 11.69 6.67 5.79
C ILE A 161 10.50 7.18 6.62
N PRO A 162 10.11 8.47 6.51
CA PRO A 162 8.92 8.99 7.16
C PRO A 162 7.66 8.23 6.77
N TRP A 163 6.85 7.90 7.76
CA TRP A 163 5.57 7.21 7.58
C TRP A 163 4.45 7.97 8.29
N ARG A 164 3.29 8.13 7.63
CA ARG A 164 2.09 8.72 8.23
C ARG A 164 0.81 8.02 7.82
N ILE A 165 -0.22 8.19 8.64
CA ILE A 165 -1.59 7.78 8.34
C ILE A 165 -2.30 8.96 7.68
N VAL A 166 -3.14 8.68 6.70
CA VAL A 166 -4.05 9.62 6.07
C VAL A 166 -5.46 9.04 6.15
N THR A 167 -6.41 9.85 6.60
CA THR A 167 -7.83 9.50 6.70
C THR A 167 -8.68 10.38 5.78
N GLU A 168 -10.00 10.18 5.82
CA GLU A 168 -10.95 11.06 5.15
C GLU A 168 -11.04 12.47 5.75
N ARG A 169 -10.55 12.68 6.98
CA ARG A 169 -10.60 13.96 7.70
C ARG A 169 -9.66 15.00 7.09
N GLU A 170 -8.59 14.57 6.44
CA GLU A 170 -7.59 15.41 5.80
C GLU A 170 -8.08 16.05 4.49
N PHE A 171 -9.25 15.63 3.99
CA PHE A 171 -9.87 16.12 2.75
C PHE A 171 -11.13 16.94 2.99
N GLN A 172 -11.46 17.26 4.24
CA GLN A 172 -12.62 18.07 4.58
C GLN A 172 -12.27 19.56 4.40
N ALA A 173 -13.13 20.27 3.68
CA ALA A 173 -13.09 21.73 3.53
C ALA A 173 -13.80 22.43 4.69
#